data_AF-A0A7X9FQW8-F1
#
_entry.id   AF-A0A7X9FQW8-F1
#
_cell.length_a   1.000
_cell.length_b   1.000
_cell.length_c   1.000
_cell.angle_alpha   90.00
_cell.angle_beta   90.00
_cell.angle_gamma   90.00
#
_symmetry.space_group_name_H-M   'P 1'
#
loop_
_entity.id
_entity.type
_entity.pdbx_description
1 polymer ?
#
loop_
_entity_poly.entity_id
_entity_poly.type
_entity_poly.pdbx_seq_one_letter_code
_entity_poly.pdbx_strand_id
1 'polypeptide(L)'
;RRPPHRIHGEVFLYDDVPGGAGYARAIESNLQAILEKALELGEHCSNPDCPGACYQCMYDYNNQMIHPMLDRHLGSAVLKYLLKGGIPSVSQEQADRAASGFVEYARAAYKILAPSTIAGHYFPVILEDTTGQKTALWVIHPLQEKPTSPERAAVAAAGLRPAIHSTFDLERRPFWVLNHLIQP
;
A
#
# COMPACT_ATOMS: atom_id res chain seq x y z
N ARG A 1 7.30 24.85 10.37
CA ARG A 1 6.60 24.57 9.09
C ARG A 1 6.97 23.15 8.68
N ARG A 2 5.98 22.28 8.43
CA ARG A 2 6.22 20.90 7.97
C ARG A 2 6.81 20.94 6.54
N PRO A 3 7.83 20.13 6.20
CA PRO A 3 8.41 20.12 4.85
C PRO A 3 7.36 19.70 3.82
N PRO A 4 7.33 20.28 2.61
CA PRO A 4 6.50 19.75 1.54
C PRO A 4 6.92 18.30 1.23
N HIS A 5 5.96 17.47 0.80
CA HIS A 5 6.15 16.06 0.43
C HIS A 5 6.43 15.06 1.57
N ARG A 6 6.23 15.43 2.84
CA ARG A 6 6.23 14.47 3.95
C ARG A 6 4.82 14.23 4.51
N ILE A 7 4.48 12.95 4.69
CA ILE A 7 3.30 12.55 5.45
C ILE A 7 3.66 12.68 6.94
N HIS A 8 2.83 13.40 7.70
CA HIS A 8 2.95 13.52 9.14
C HIS A 8 1.73 12.89 9.79
N GLY A 9 1.95 11.98 10.72
CA GLY A 9 0.91 11.37 11.56
C GLY A 9 1.30 11.49 13.02
N GLU A 10 0.32 11.77 13.86
CA GLU A 10 0.45 11.81 15.32
C GLU A 10 -0.64 10.91 15.90
N VAL A 11 -0.28 10.08 16.88
CA VAL A 11 -1.20 9.19 17.58
C VAL A 11 -1.22 9.60 19.04
N PHE A 12 -2.41 9.84 19.57
CA PHE A 12 -2.62 10.21 20.97
C PHE A 12 -3.36 9.09 21.66
N LEU A 13 -2.85 8.68 22.83
CA LEU A 13 -3.48 7.68 23.70
C LEU A 13 -3.82 8.36 25.03
N TYR A 14 -5.08 8.25 25.43
CA TYR A 14 -5.59 8.83 26.67
C TYR A 14 -6.63 7.91 27.30
N ASP A 15 -6.84 8.06 28.60
CA ASP A 15 -7.86 7.33 29.34
C ASP A 15 -9.22 8.03 29.17
N ASP A 16 -10.27 7.29 28.83
CA ASP A 16 -11.63 7.82 28.62
C ASP A 16 -12.43 8.03 29.93
N VAL A 17 -11.76 8.08 31.08
CA VAL A 17 -12.40 8.25 32.39
C VAL A 17 -11.97 9.56 33.08
N PRO A 18 -12.89 10.28 33.75
CA PRO A 18 -12.55 11.45 34.53
C PRO A 18 -11.49 11.11 35.59
N GLY A 19 -10.39 11.87 35.61
CA GLY A 19 -9.27 11.67 36.54
C GLY A 19 -8.18 10.70 36.06
N GLY A 20 -8.40 9.97 34.97
CA GLY A 20 -7.44 9.03 34.39
C GLY A 20 -7.36 7.69 35.12
N ALA A 21 -7.48 6.58 34.38
CA ALA A 21 -7.34 5.22 34.91
C ALA A 21 -5.87 4.81 35.09
N GLY A 22 -4.93 5.53 34.46
CA GLY A 22 -3.52 5.23 34.44
C GLY A 22 -3.07 4.34 33.27
N TYR A 23 -3.95 3.98 32.33
CA TYR A 23 -3.58 3.12 31.21
C TYR A 23 -2.62 3.81 30.24
N ALA A 24 -2.85 5.08 29.92
CA ALA A 24 -1.92 5.86 29.08
C ALA A 24 -0.49 5.85 29.65
N ARG A 25 -0.35 6.00 30.97
CA ARG A 25 0.96 5.95 31.67
C ARG A 25 1.57 4.55 31.70
N ALA A 26 0.74 3.52 31.86
CA ALA A 26 1.18 2.13 31.77
C ALA A 26 1.66 1.79 30.35
N ILE A 27 0.96 2.29 29.32
CA ILE A 27 1.34 2.13 27.91
C ILE A 27 2.68 2.82 27.65
N GLU A 28 2.87 4.05 28.11
CA GLU A 28 4.16 4.76 27.98
C GLU A 28 5.32 3.92 28.52
N SER A 29 5.14 3.30 29.68
CA SER A 29 6.17 2.48 30.33
C SER A 29 6.43 1.14 29.62
N ASN A 30 5.55 0.72 28.71
CA ASN A 30 5.60 -0.57 28.02
C ASN A 30 5.49 -0.43 26.49
N LEU A 31 5.69 0.78 25.94
CA LEU A 31 5.30 1.10 24.57
C LEU A 31 5.97 0.19 23.55
N GLN A 32 7.26 -0.09 23.70
CA GLN A 32 7.99 -0.96 22.79
C GLN A 32 7.40 -2.38 22.74
N ALA A 33 7.16 -3.00 23.90
CA ALA A 33 6.58 -4.34 23.96
C ALA A 33 5.17 -4.40 23.35
N ILE A 34 4.38 -3.34 23.55
CA ILE A 34 3.05 -3.20 22.95
C ILE A 34 3.15 -3.11 21.41
N LEU A 35 4.07 -2.30 20.88
CA LEU A 35 4.27 -2.15 19.44
C LEU A 35 4.81 -3.44 18.80
N GLU A 36 5.72 -4.14 19.46
CA GLU A 36 6.23 -5.44 19.02
C GLU A 36 5.11 -6.48 18.98
N LYS A 37 4.25 -6.53 20.01
CA LYS A 37 3.09 -7.43 20.02
C LYS A 37 2.06 -7.06 18.95
N ALA A 38 1.81 -5.76 18.74
CA ALA A 38 0.93 -5.30 17.67
C ALA A 38 1.48 -5.69 16.29
N LEU A 39 2.80 -5.63 16.09
CA LEU A 39 3.44 -6.09 14.85
C LEU A 39 3.24 -7.59 14.66
N GLU A 40 3.49 -8.39 15.70
CA GLU A 40 3.29 -9.85 15.68
C GLU A 40 1.86 -10.21 15.25
N LEU A 41 0.85 -9.61 15.87
CA LEU A 41 -0.57 -9.80 15.56
C LEU A 41 -0.92 -9.33 14.15
N GLY A 42 -0.35 -8.20 13.72
CA GLY A 42 -0.55 -7.66 12.38
C GLY A 42 0.05 -8.56 11.29
N GLU A 43 1.16 -9.22 11.55
CA GLU A 43 1.81 -10.17 10.61
C GLU A 43 1.10 -11.52 10.58
N HIS A 44 0.61 -12.01 11.72
CA HIS A 44 0.12 -13.38 11.89
C HIS A 44 -1.38 -13.42 12.24
N CYS A 45 -2.22 -13.01 11.29
CA CYS A 45 -3.67 -13.22 11.41
C CYS A 45 -4.00 -14.71 11.31
N SER A 46 -4.77 -15.22 12.27
CA SER A 46 -5.24 -16.62 12.29
C SER A 46 -6.29 -16.93 11.21
N ASN A 47 -6.93 -15.90 10.64
CA ASN A 47 -7.87 -16.06 9.54
C ASN A 47 -7.12 -16.20 8.20
N PRO A 48 -7.15 -17.36 7.52
CA PRO A 48 -6.47 -17.56 6.24
C PRO A 48 -7.05 -16.69 5.12
N ASP A 49 -8.33 -16.30 5.23
CA ASP A 49 -9.06 -15.52 4.24
C ASP A 49 -9.15 -14.04 4.62
N CYS A 50 -8.19 -13.53 5.42
CA CYS A 50 -8.19 -12.13 5.84
C CYS A 50 -7.87 -11.19 4.66
N PRO A 51 -8.81 -10.35 4.19
CA PRO A 51 -8.62 -9.51 3.00
C PRO A 51 -7.82 -8.21 3.29
N GLY A 52 -7.14 -8.15 4.43
CA GLY A 52 -6.44 -6.97 4.95
C GLY A 52 -6.80 -6.68 6.41
N ALA A 53 -8.07 -6.86 6.80
CA ALA A 53 -8.52 -6.75 8.19
C ALA A 53 -9.75 -7.63 8.45
N CYS A 54 -9.91 -8.13 9.67
CA CYS A 54 -11.05 -8.95 10.10
C CYS A 54 -11.23 -8.91 11.64
N TYR A 55 -12.27 -9.56 12.16
CA TYR A 55 -12.54 -9.66 13.61
C TYR A 55 -11.50 -10.45 14.40
N GLN A 56 -10.59 -11.18 13.74
CA GLN A 56 -9.48 -11.88 14.39
C GLN A 56 -8.23 -11.01 14.53
N CYS A 57 -8.21 -9.79 13.97
CA CYS A 57 -7.03 -8.92 14.03
C CYS A 57 -7.33 -7.44 14.35
N MET A 58 -8.23 -6.78 13.60
CA MET A 58 -8.42 -5.33 13.69
C MET A 58 -9.87 -4.87 13.84
N TYR A 59 -10.84 -5.68 13.42
CA TYR A 59 -12.25 -5.29 13.53
C TYR A 59 -12.77 -5.53 14.95
N ASP A 60 -13.52 -4.57 15.43
CA ASP A 60 -14.43 -4.70 16.57
C ASP A 60 -15.77 -4.02 16.24
N TYR A 61 -16.75 -4.15 17.13
CA TYR A 61 -18.07 -3.57 16.93
C TYR A 61 -18.09 -2.03 17.06
N ASN A 62 -17.11 -1.45 17.75
CA ASN A 62 -17.03 0.00 17.97
C ASN A 62 -16.40 0.72 16.76
N ASN A 63 -15.60 0.02 15.96
CA ASN A 63 -14.88 0.57 14.82
C ASN A 63 -15.49 0.20 13.45
N GLN A 64 -16.73 -0.29 13.41
CA GLN A 64 -17.45 -0.69 12.19
C GLN A 64 -17.43 0.38 11.09
N MET A 65 -17.58 1.65 11.46
CA MET A 65 -17.60 2.77 10.50
C MET A 65 -16.30 2.90 9.71
N ILE A 66 -15.17 2.43 10.24
CA ILE A 66 -13.85 2.53 9.61
C ILE A 66 -13.32 1.20 9.09
N HIS A 67 -14.05 0.09 9.23
CA HIS A 67 -13.64 -1.23 8.71
C HIS A 67 -13.10 -1.18 7.27
N PRO A 68 -13.76 -0.48 6.31
CA PRO A 68 -13.26 -0.43 4.93
C PRO A 68 -11.89 0.22 4.76
N MET A 69 -11.43 0.99 5.75
CA MET A 69 -10.15 1.71 5.74
C MET A 69 -9.04 0.95 6.49
N LEU A 70 -9.38 -0.07 7.28
CA LEU A 70 -8.41 -0.80 8.07
C LEU A 70 -7.67 -1.82 7.22
N ASP A 71 -6.35 -1.84 7.36
CA ASP A 71 -5.47 -2.78 6.68
C ASP A 71 -4.26 -3.12 7.58
N ARG A 72 -4.19 -4.39 8.01
CA ARG A 72 -3.13 -4.89 8.89
C ARG A 72 -1.78 -4.87 8.21
N HIS A 73 -1.71 -5.05 6.90
CA HIS A 73 -0.45 -5.04 6.17
C HIS A 73 0.16 -3.64 6.16
N LEU A 74 -0.68 -2.61 5.99
CA LEU A 74 -0.25 -1.22 6.14
C LEU A 74 0.17 -0.89 7.58
N GLY A 75 -0.62 -1.32 8.57
CA GLY A 75 -0.27 -1.16 9.99
C GLY A 75 1.08 -1.82 10.33
N SER A 76 1.28 -3.06 9.92
CA SER A 76 2.55 -3.79 10.09
C SER A 76 3.70 -3.13 9.35
N ALA A 77 3.49 -2.56 8.16
CA ALA A 77 4.54 -1.82 7.44
C ALA A 77 5.00 -0.57 8.21
N VAL A 78 4.06 0.18 8.81
CA VAL A 78 4.40 1.31 9.71
C VAL A 78 5.19 0.82 10.92
N LEU A 79 4.73 -0.23 11.59
CA LEU A 79 5.41 -0.77 12.77
C LEU A 79 6.80 -1.32 12.46
N LYS A 80 6.99 -2.00 11.32
CA LYS A 80 8.31 -2.43 10.84
C LYS A 80 9.25 -1.26 10.62
N TYR A 81 8.75 -0.19 10.00
CA TYR A 81 9.54 1.02 9.81
C TYR A 81 9.94 1.63 11.16
N LEU A 82 9.00 1.78 12.09
CA LEU A 82 9.24 2.39 13.41
C LEU A 82 10.19 1.56 14.28
N LEU A 83 10.01 0.25 14.34
CA LEU A 83 10.77 -0.64 15.23
C LEU A 83 12.09 -1.10 14.63
N LYS A 84 12.17 -1.24 13.30
CA LYS A 84 13.31 -1.89 12.61
C LYS A 84 13.98 -1.00 11.56
N GLY A 85 13.46 0.20 11.28
CA GLY A 85 13.98 1.09 10.23
C GLY A 85 13.75 0.57 8.80
N GLY A 86 12.95 -0.48 8.62
CA GLY A 86 12.71 -1.08 7.32
C GLY A 86 11.86 -0.17 6.43
N ILE A 87 12.42 0.25 5.28
CA ILE A 87 11.67 1.04 4.28
C ILE A 87 10.67 0.11 3.59
N PRO A 88 9.36 0.40 3.59
CA PRO A 88 8.37 -0.42 2.92
C PRO A 88 8.64 -0.51 1.42
N SER A 89 8.62 -1.71 0.88
CA SER A 89 8.82 -2.00 -0.54
C SER A 89 7.86 -3.11 -1.00
N VAL A 90 7.70 -3.24 -2.31
CA VAL A 90 6.91 -4.30 -2.94
C VAL A 90 7.87 -5.28 -3.61
N SER A 91 7.80 -6.56 -3.25
CA SER A 91 8.51 -7.62 -3.97
C SER A 91 7.87 -7.87 -5.34
N GLN A 92 8.58 -8.53 -6.26
CA GLN A 92 8.02 -8.84 -7.58
C GLN A 92 6.75 -9.70 -7.45
N GLU A 93 6.74 -10.67 -6.54
CA GLU A 93 5.57 -11.53 -6.30
C GLU A 93 4.38 -10.73 -5.73
N GLN A 94 4.64 -9.73 -4.89
CA GLN A 94 3.58 -8.83 -4.40
C GLN A 94 3.04 -7.95 -5.53
N ALA A 95 3.91 -7.43 -6.39
CA ALA A 95 3.52 -6.64 -7.55
C ALA A 95 2.66 -7.46 -8.53
N ASP A 96 3.05 -8.69 -8.80
CA ASP A 96 2.32 -9.61 -9.68
C ASP A 96 0.93 -9.94 -9.12
N ARG A 97 0.83 -10.26 -7.83
CA ARG A 97 -0.45 -10.52 -7.16
C ARG A 97 -1.38 -9.30 -7.16
N ALA A 98 -0.85 -8.11 -6.87
CA ALA A 98 -1.65 -6.89 -6.91
C ALA A 98 -2.13 -6.58 -8.34
N ALA A 99 -1.28 -6.78 -9.33
CA ALA A 99 -1.62 -6.55 -10.73
C ALA A 99 -2.61 -7.58 -11.28
N SER A 100 -2.60 -8.84 -10.82
CA SER A 100 -3.41 -9.90 -11.42
C SER A 100 -4.91 -9.63 -11.38
N GLY A 101 -5.43 -9.13 -10.25
CA GLY A 101 -6.84 -8.76 -10.14
C GLY A 101 -7.20 -7.58 -11.04
N PHE A 102 -6.32 -6.60 -11.14
CA PHE A 102 -6.49 -5.43 -12.00
C PHE A 102 -6.48 -5.80 -13.50
N VAL A 103 -5.60 -6.73 -13.91
CA VAL A 103 -5.43 -7.15 -15.32
C VAL A 103 -6.73 -7.67 -15.91
N GLU A 104 -7.55 -8.39 -15.15
CA GLU A 104 -8.84 -8.91 -15.64
C GLU A 104 -9.80 -7.80 -16.07
N TYR A 105 -9.79 -6.67 -15.37
CA TYR A 105 -10.58 -5.50 -15.78
C TYR A 105 -9.93 -4.77 -16.97
N ALA A 106 -8.60 -4.67 -17.01
CA ALA A 106 -7.88 -3.98 -18.08
C ALA A 106 -8.01 -4.65 -19.45
N ARG A 107 -8.23 -5.97 -19.51
CA ARG A 107 -8.41 -6.73 -20.76
C ARG A 107 -9.54 -6.20 -21.65
N ALA A 108 -10.52 -5.51 -21.09
CA ALA A 108 -11.62 -4.93 -21.85
C ALA A 108 -11.17 -3.78 -22.79
N ALA A 109 -10.06 -3.10 -22.46
CA ALA A 109 -9.59 -1.92 -23.19
C ALA A 109 -8.12 -2.01 -23.64
N TYR A 110 -7.34 -2.93 -23.08
CA TYR A 110 -5.90 -3.02 -23.32
C TYR A 110 -5.46 -4.43 -23.68
N LYS A 111 -4.49 -4.54 -24.58
CA LYS A 111 -3.71 -5.76 -24.77
C LYS A 111 -2.69 -5.88 -23.64
N ILE A 112 -2.67 -7.04 -23.00
CA ILE A 112 -1.82 -7.35 -21.85
C ILE A 112 -0.53 -7.99 -22.35
N LEU A 113 0.61 -7.34 -22.12
CA LEU A 113 1.93 -7.86 -22.46
C LEU A 113 2.64 -8.39 -21.20
N ALA A 114 3.63 -9.26 -21.42
CA ALA A 114 4.37 -9.93 -20.35
C ALA A 114 5.08 -8.95 -19.39
N PRO A 115 5.32 -9.37 -18.14
CA PRO A 115 6.16 -8.61 -17.22
C PRO A 115 7.52 -8.27 -17.83
N SER A 116 8.07 -7.13 -17.47
CA SER A 116 9.34 -6.66 -18.03
C SER A 116 10.12 -5.83 -17.03
N THR A 117 11.44 -5.76 -17.24
CA THR A 117 12.33 -4.87 -16.48
C THR A 117 12.80 -3.75 -17.40
N ILE A 118 12.46 -2.50 -17.06
CA ILE A 118 12.82 -1.30 -17.83
C ILE A 118 13.59 -0.35 -16.91
N ALA A 119 14.74 0.12 -17.36
CA ALA A 119 15.60 1.04 -16.60
C ALA A 119 15.93 0.56 -15.16
N GLY A 120 16.03 -0.76 -14.95
CA GLY A 120 16.30 -1.36 -13.63
C GLY A 120 15.08 -1.53 -12.73
N HIS A 121 13.87 -1.21 -13.20
CA HIS A 121 12.63 -1.36 -12.45
C HIS A 121 11.75 -2.47 -13.03
N TYR A 122 11.11 -3.25 -12.15
CA TYR A 122 10.21 -4.33 -12.54
C TYR A 122 8.78 -3.83 -12.73
N PHE A 123 8.15 -4.27 -13.82
CA PHE A 123 6.77 -3.96 -14.16
C PHE A 123 6.02 -5.29 -14.35
N PRO A 124 5.03 -5.61 -13.49
CA PRO A 124 4.29 -6.87 -13.57
C PRO A 124 3.42 -6.97 -14.83
N VAL A 125 3.11 -5.83 -15.47
CA VAL A 125 2.34 -5.82 -16.72
C VAL A 125 2.66 -4.56 -17.52
N ILE A 126 2.73 -4.73 -18.85
CA ILE A 126 2.69 -3.63 -19.81
C ILE A 126 1.35 -3.69 -20.54
N LEU A 127 0.66 -2.55 -20.58
CA LEU A 127 -0.63 -2.37 -21.23
C LEU A 127 -0.43 -1.68 -22.57
N GLU A 128 -0.99 -2.22 -23.64
CA GLU A 128 -0.97 -1.61 -24.97
C GLU A 128 -2.40 -1.23 -25.36
N ASP A 129 -2.64 0.06 -25.63
CA ASP A 129 -3.94 0.55 -26.06
C ASP A 129 -4.15 0.40 -27.57
N THR A 130 -5.33 0.80 -28.06
CA THR A 130 -5.70 0.71 -29.49
C THR A 130 -4.89 1.62 -30.41
N THR A 131 -4.18 2.62 -29.86
CA THR A 131 -3.28 3.50 -30.59
C THR A 131 -1.85 2.94 -30.68
N GLY A 132 -1.58 1.83 -29.99
CA GLY A 132 -0.25 1.22 -29.87
C GLY A 132 0.61 1.84 -28.76
N GLN A 133 0.07 2.78 -27.98
CA GLN A 133 0.78 3.36 -26.84
C GLN A 133 0.93 2.32 -25.75
N LYS A 134 2.17 2.12 -25.30
CA LYS A 134 2.50 1.22 -24.19
C LYS A 134 2.55 1.97 -22.88
N THR A 135 1.86 1.46 -21.88
CA THR A 135 1.86 1.96 -20.50
C THR A 135 2.42 0.89 -19.58
N ALA A 136 3.49 1.22 -18.85
CA ALA A 136 4.13 0.33 -17.89
C ALA A 136 3.50 0.53 -16.51
N LEU A 137 2.86 -0.52 -15.96
CA LEU A 137 2.25 -0.45 -14.64
C LEU A 137 3.34 -0.53 -13.57
N TRP A 138 3.66 0.59 -12.95
CA TRP A 138 4.65 0.68 -11.88
C TRP A 138 3.97 0.50 -10.52
N VAL A 139 4.12 -0.68 -9.95
CA VAL A 139 3.52 -1.02 -8.65
C VAL A 139 4.45 -0.60 -7.51
N ILE A 140 3.94 0.19 -6.57
CA ILE A 140 4.69 0.66 -5.40
C ILE A 140 3.99 0.32 -4.07
N HIS A 141 4.73 0.38 -2.97
CA HIS A 141 4.10 0.23 -1.66
C HIS A 141 3.32 1.52 -1.32
N PRO A 142 2.12 1.45 -0.71
CA PRO A 142 1.34 2.65 -0.36
C PRO A 142 2.06 3.67 0.53
N LEU A 143 3.04 3.21 1.30
CA LEU A 143 3.89 4.02 2.20
C LEU A 143 5.28 4.35 1.62
N GLN A 144 5.54 4.01 0.37
CA GLN A 144 6.80 4.32 -0.32
C GLN A 144 6.68 5.66 -1.05
N GLU A 145 7.80 6.39 -1.14
CA GLU A 145 7.88 7.56 -2.00
C GLU A 145 7.63 7.18 -3.47
N LYS A 146 6.94 8.05 -4.22
CA LYS A 146 6.72 7.83 -5.64
C LYS A 146 8.05 7.91 -6.41
N PRO A 147 8.20 7.19 -7.53
CA PRO A 147 9.38 7.30 -8.38
C PRO A 147 9.65 8.76 -8.76
N THR A 148 10.92 9.13 -8.69
CA THR A 148 11.41 10.47 -8.98
C THR A 148 11.21 10.86 -10.45
N SER A 149 11.34 12.13 -10.79
CA SER A 149 11.23 12.57 -12.18
C SER A 149 12.26 11.93 -13.12
N PRO A 150 13.55 11.77 -12.74
CA PRO A 150 14.53 11.07 -13.56
C PRO A 150 14.19 9.60 -13.81
N GLU A 151 13.73 8.88 -12.78
CA GLU A 151 13.30 7.48 -12.90
C GLU A 151 12.14 7.33 -13.88
N ARG A 152 11.13 8.20 -13.79
CA ARG A 152 9.99 8.24 -14.72
C ARG A 152 10.43 8.59 -16.15
N ALA A 153 11.37 9.52 -16.30
CA ALA A 153 11.92 9.90 -17.60
C ALA A 153 12.69 8.75 -18.26
N ALA A 154 13.40 7.93 -17.49
CA ALA A 154 14.11 6.77 -18.01
C ALA A 154 13.16 5.70 -18.59
N VAL A 155 12.01 5.47 -17.94
CA VAL A 155 10.96 4.59 -18.47
C VAL A 155 10.31 5.18 -19.73
N ALA A 156 10.04 6.48 -19.72
CA ALA A 156 9.52 7.19 -20.90
C ALA A 156 10.48 7.13 -22.09
N ALA A 157 11.80 7.24 -21.85
CA ALA A 157 12.82 7.11 -22.89
C ALA A 157 12.88 5.73 -23.54
N ALA A 158 12.39 4.68 -22.86
CA ALA A 158 12.21 3.35 -23.43
C ALA A 158 10.91 3.21 -24.27
N GLY A 159 10.15 4.29 -24.43
CA GLY A 159 8.91 4.32 -25.21
C GLY A 159 7.67 3.85 -24.43
N LEU A 160 7.73 3.78 -23.10
CA LEU A 160 6.61 3.40 -22.25
C LEU A 160 6.18 4.56 -21.35
N ARG A 161 4.88 4.82 -21.26
CA ARG A 161 4.33 5.74 -20.27
C ARG A 161 4.33 5.07 -18.89
N PRO A 162 4.99 5.61 -17.86
CA PRO A 162 4.92 5.04 -16.52
C PRO A 162 3.58 5.38 -15.85
N ALA A 163 2.82 4.37 -15.44
CA ALA A 163 1.61 4.52 -14.63
C ALA A 163 1.86 4.01 -13.22
N ILE A 164 1.92 4.92 -12.23
CA ILE A 164 2.33 4.60 -10.86
C ILE A 164 1.11 4.41 -9.97
N HIS A 165 0.92 3.20 -9.47
CA HIS A 165 -0.19 2.84 -8.60
C HIS A 165 0.31 1.95 -7.46
N SER A 166 -0.30 2.09 -6.29
CA SER A 166 0.07 1.26 -5.15
C SER A 166 -0.64 -0.09 -5.18
N THR A 167 -0.15 -1.07 -4.42
CA THR A 167 -0.86 -2.35 -4.23
C THR A 167 -2.29 -2.12 -3.73
N PHE A 168 -2.49 -1.18 -2.80
CA PHE A 168 -3.80 -0.80 -2.29
C PHE A 168 -4.74 -0.28 -3.38
N ASP A 169 -4.23 0.53 -4.33
CA ASP A 169 -5.07 1.07 -5.41
C ASP A 169 -5.55 -0.03 -6.35
N LEU A 170 -4.66 -0.98 -6.67
CA LEU A 170 -4.96 -2.10 -7.57
C LEU A 170 -5.99 -3.06 -6.94
N GLU A 171 -5.85 -3.34 -5.65
CA GLU A 171 -6.72 -4.29 -4.94
C GLU A 171 -8.07 -3.67 -4.56
N ARG A 172 -8.09 -2.44 -4.07
CA ARG A 172 -9.29 -1.80 -3.50
C ARG A 172 -10.01 -0.88 -4.47
N ARG A 173 -9.32 -0.36 -5.49
CA ARG A 173 -9.85 0.67 -6.41
C ARG A 173 -9.48 0.42 -7.89
N PRO A 174 -9.63 -0.81 -8.44
CA PRO A 174 -9.17 -1.13 -9.80
C PRO A 174 -9.79 -0.25 -10.88
N PHE A 175 -11.06 0.14 -10.75
CA PHE A 175 -11.71 1.03 -11.72
C PHE A 175 -11.18 2.47 -11.67
N TRP A 176 -10.78 2.94 -10.49
CA TRP A 176 -10.11 4.24 -10.35
C TRP A 176 -8.74 4.22 -11.04
N VAL A 177 -8.01 3.10 -10.94
CA VAL A 177 -6.76 2.90 -11.67
C VAL A 177 -7.02 2.91 -13.18
N LEU A 178 -8.02 2.18 -13.69
CA LEU A 178 -8.37 2.19 -15.11
C LEU A 178 -8.65 3.60 -15.64
N ASN A 179 -9.40 4.40 -14.90
CA ASN A 179 -9.69 5.78 -15.31
C ASN A 179 -8.43 6.66 -15.39
N HIS A 180 -7.44 6.46 -14.51
CA HIS A 180 -6.14 7.15 -14.60
C HIS A 180 -5.30 6.71 -15.78
N LEU A 181 -5.55 5.53 -16.32
CA LEU A 181 -4.85 5.09 -17.52
C LEU A 181 -5.43 5.74 -18.78
N ILE A 182 -6.72 6.07 -18.78
CA ILE A 182 -7.42 6.72 -19.91
C ILE A 182 -7.08 8.21 -19.98
N GLN A 183 -6.90 8.86 -18.83
CA GLN A 183 -6.55 10.28 -18.77
C GLN A 183 -5.02 10.46 -18.90
N PRO A 184 -4.53 11.23 -19.89
CA PRO A 184 -3.10 11.48 -20.06
C PRO A 184 -2.48 12.31 -18.93
#